data_AF-A0A0S7Z217-F1
#
_entry.id   AF-A0A0S7Z217-F1
#
_cell.length_a   1.000
_cell.length_b   1.000
_cell.length_c   1.000
_cell.angle_alpha   90.00
_cell.angle_beta   90.00
_cell.angle_gamma   90.00
#
_symmetry.space_group_name_H-M   'P 1'
#
loop_
_entity.id
_entity.type
_entity.pdbx_description
1 polymer ?
#
loop_
_entity_poly.entity_id
_entity_poly.type
_entity_poly.pdbx_seq_one_letter_code
_entity_poly.pdbx_strand_id
1 'polypeptide(L)'
;MKRAKPVFDHSSLYKKEDWWACWIGFIVLALCAIGIIGGVYKPPKLSGWSANPLIAFTGQTLLGYLIMYVGLVIIFLIAVRIMGEQIRTYAPAFIIVFAIALLSDVIGHQTTLKVYGLSYPLWALVIGLLISNTIGVPGWLKVAVRPELYIKCGLVVLGAEILFTRIMALGPYGLGIAWGVTPIVMYVMYLYGTRALKMDKDLALPISAAASVCGVSAAIATGAACKAKQDHITIAVGQTLIFTVLMMVAMPALCRLLGFNELISGAWIGGTVDSTGAVPAAGEMVGPLAMEAAVTIKMIQNILIGIIAFVVATIWVTRVERVPGTAKPSAWEIWFRMPKFIVGFMIASLVFSFVLNTIMGNGAVNGILKSSKVFRTEFFSLAFVSIGLNSNFRELGKYFKKGKPLNLYWVGQTFNILLTLFIAWVLLGGVLFKVPAF
;
A
#
# COMPACT_ATOMS: atom_id res chain seq x y z
N MET A 1 -28.57 20.12 26.57
CA MET A 1 -27.45 20.54 25.69
C MET A 1 -27.74 20.16 24.25
N LYS A 2 -28.01 21.13 23.37
CA LYS A 2 -28.17 20.90 21.93
C LYS A 2 -26.81 20.48 21.35
N ARG A 3 -26.66 19.23 20.90
CA ARG A 3 -25.48 18.82 20.12
C ARG A 3 -25.43 19.71 18.87
N ALA A 4 -24.37 20.51 18.74
CA ALA A 4 -24.12 21.26 17.52
C ALA A 4 -24.15 20.27 16.34
N LYS A 5 -24.97 20.56 15.32
CA LYS A 5 -24.89 19.83 14.04
C LYS A 5 -23.44 19.91 13.60
N PRO A 6 -22.77 18.79 13.30
CA PRO A 6 -21.40 18.87 12.82
C PRO A 6 -21.45 19.50 11.43
N VAL A 7 -21.18 20.80 11.38
CA VAL A 7 -21.08 21.55 10.13
C VAL A 7 -19.99 20.87 9.31
N PHE A 8 -20.30 20.53 8.07
CA PHE A 8 -19.28 20.02 7.15
C PHE A 8 -18.26 21.12 6.98
N ASP A 9 -17.13 20.99 7.65
CA ASP A 9 -16.02 21.89 7.50
C ASP A 9 -15.43 21.65 6.11
N HIS A 10 -15.88 22.43 5.12
CA HIS A 10 -15.33 22.41 3.77
C HIS A 10 -13.82 22.64 3.77
N SER A 11 -13.26 23.26 4.82
CA SER A 11 -11.81 23.40 4.98
C SER A 11 -11.09 22.08 5.20
N SER A 12 -11.79 21.06 5.70
CA SER A 12 -11.24 19.71 5.78
C SER A 12 -10.95 19.07 4.41
N LEU A 13 -11.61 19.51 3.32
CA LEU A 13 -11.39 18.99 1.95
C LEU A 13 -10.04 19.40 1.35
N TYR A 14 -9.43 20.47 1.86
CA TYR A 14 -8.18 21.01 1.31
C TYR A 14 -7.09 21.21 2.37
N LYS A 15 -7.40 21.16 3.67
CA LYS A 15 -6.37 21.22 4.73
C LYS A 15 -5.87 19.86 5.21
N LYS A 16 -6.54 18.76 4.83
CA LYS A 16 -6.14 17.40 5.24
C LYS A 16 -5.37 16.69 4.12
N GLU A 17 -4.24 16.10 4.51
CA GLU A 17 -3.39 15.27 3.64
C GLU A 17 -4.19 14.17 2.90
N ASP A 18 -5.16 13.59 3.59
CA ASP A 18 -5.98 12.48 3.09
C ASP A 18 -6.80 12.83 1.84
N TRP A 19 -7.27 14.07 1.73
CA TRP A 19 -7.98 14.54 0.53
C TRP A 19 -7.03 14.94 -0.59
N TRP A 20 -5.88 15.53 -0.25
CA TRP A 20 -4.84 15.79 -1.24
C TRP A 20 -4.39 14.53 -1.94
N ALA A 21 -4.30 13.40 -1.22
CA ALA A 21 -4.02 12.12 -1.85
C ALA A 21 -5.07 11.73 -2.92
N CYS A 22 -6.36 11.95 -2.65
CA CYS A 22 -7.43 11.75 -3.64
C CYS A 22 -7.27 12.69 -4.83
N TRP A 23 -7.10 13.99 -4.57
CA TRP A 23 -7.01 14.99 -5.63
C TRP A 23 -5.82 14.73 -6.55
N ILE A 24 -4.64 14.44 -5.98
CA ILE A 24 -3.43 14.13 -6.75
C ILE A 24 -3.63 12.86 -7.59
N GLY A 25 -4.19 11.80 -7.00
CA GLY A 25 -4.50 10.57 -7.72
C GLY A 25 -5.48 10.80 -8.88
N PHE A 26 -6.56 11.55 -8.65
CA PHE A 26 -7.55 11.88 -9.69
C PHE A 26 -6.99 12.81 -10.77
N ILE A 27 -6.14 13.77 -10.42
CA ILE A 27 -5.46 14.62 -11.41
C ILE A 27 -4.61 13.76 -12.33
N VAL A 28 -3.79 12.85 -11.79
CA VAL A 28 -2.97 11.94 -12.61
C VAL A 28 -3.85 11.08 -13.53
N LEU A 29 -4.92 10.48 -13.00
CA LEU A 29 -5.84 9.66 -13.78
C LEU A 29 -6.55 10.46 -14.88
N ALA A 30 -7.00 11.68 -14.57
CA ALA A 30 -7.65 12.57 -15.53
C ALA A 30 -6.69 12.98 -16.63
N LEU A 31 -5.45 13.38 -16.29
CA LEU A 31 -4.40 13.72 -17.26
C LEU A 31 -4.04 12.54 -18.18
N CYS A 32 -4.07 11.31 -17.66
CA CYS A 32 -3.93 10.11 -18.49
C CYS A 32 -5.15 9.90 -19.41
N ALA A 33 -6.37 10.07 -18.87
CA ALA A 33 -7.60 9.84 -19.62
C ALA A 33 -7.80 10.82 -20.79
N ILE A 34 -7.38 12.07 -20.63
CA ILE A 34 -7.44 13.09 -21.69
C ILE A 34 -6.21 13.10 -22.62
N GLY A 35 -5.27 12.16 -22.43
CA GLY A 35 -4.11 12.00 -23.31
C GLY A 35 -2.98 13.01 -23.10
N ILE A 36 -3.04 13.89 -22.09
CA ILE A 36 -1.88 14.72 -21.70
C ILE A 36 -0.74 13.80 -21.25
N ILE A 37 -1.04 12.80 -20.43
CA ILE A 37 -0.12 11.72 -20.08
C ILE A 37 -0.42 10.49 -20.96
N GLY A 38 0.61 9.94 -21.60
CA GLY A 38 0.51 8.83 -22.55
C GLY A 38 0.42 9.27 -24.01
N GLY A 39 -0.15 10.44 -24.29
CA GLY A 39 -0.19 11.07 -25.61
C GLY A 39 0.86 12.17 -25.77
N VAL A 40 0.62 13.35 -25.17
CA VAL A 40 1.50 14.54 -25.27
C VAL A 40 2.83 14.30 -24.54
N TYR A 41 2.75 13.95 -23.27
CA TYR A 41 3.88 13.53 -22.47
C TYR A 41 3.91 12.00 -22.38
N LYS A 42 5.02 11.39 -22.80
CA LYS A 42 5.23 9.95 -22.66
C LYS A 42 5.94 9.67 -21.34
N PRO A 43 5.31 8.97 -20.38
CA PRO A 43 5.96 8.62 -19.12
C PRO A 43 7.29 7.88 -19.36
N PRO A 44 8.35 8.18 -18.60
CA PRO A 44 9.62 7.52 -18.76
C PRO A 44 9.47 6.03 -18.46
N LYS A 45 10.27 5.24 -19.15
CA LYS A 45 10.38 3.80 -18.93
C LYS A 45 11.86 3.43 -18.90
N LEU A 46 12.31 2.86 -17.79
CA LEU A 46 13.67 2.34 -17.69
C LEU A 46 13.80 1.04 -18.48
N SER A 47 14.90 0.92 -19.22
CA SER A 47 15.35 -0.35 -19.76
C SER A 47 16.00 -1.18 -18.65
N GLY A 48 15.88 -2.51 -18.76
CA GLY A 48 16.68 -3.40 -17.92
C GLY A 48 18.17 -3.27 -18.26
N TRP A 49 19.04 -3.44 -17.27
CA TRP A 49 20.49 -3.35 -17.44
C TRP A 49 21.22 -4.48 -16.71
N SER A 50 22.39 -4.86 -17.21
CA SER A 50 23.21 -5.92 -16.63
C SER A 50 24.49 -5.37 -15.98
N ALA A 51 25.39 -4.79 -16.77
CA ALA A 51 26.69 -4.31 -16.28
C ALA A 51 26.73 -2.79 -16.02
N ASN A 52 26.07 -1.99 -16.87
CA ASN A 52 26.12 -0.53 -16.79
C ASN A 52 24.71 0.07 -16.57
N PRO A 53 24.43 0.69 -15.40
CA PRO A 53 23.12 1.27 -15.10
C PRO A 53 22.78 2.47 -15.98
N LEU A 54 23.77 3.14 -16.58
CA LEU A 54 23.51 4.27 -17.48
C LEU A 54 22.77 3.86 -18.75
N ILE A 55 22.87 2.58 -19.16
CA ILE A 55 22.12 2.03 -20.30
C ILE A 55 20.61 1.96 -19.99
N ALA A 56 20.22 2.00 -18.72
CA ALA A 56 18.81 2.13 -18.32
C ALA A 56 18.20 3.48 -18.77
N PHE A 57 19.06 4.49 -19.00
CA PHE A 57 18.67 5.83 -19.41
C PHE A 57 18.94 6.03 -20.91
N THR A 58 17.87 6.19 -21.68
CA THR A 58 17.97 6.83 -23.00
C THR A 58 17.83 8.35 -22.84
N GLY A 59 18.29 9.14 -23.82
CA GLY A 59 18.14 10.61 -23.76
C GLY A 59 16.68 11.07 -23.58
N GLN A 60 15.72 10.33 -24.12
CA GLN A 60 14.29 10.58 -23.93
C GLN A 60 13.81 10.17 -22.52
N THR A 61 14.42 9.15 -21.92
CA THR A 61 14.10 8.69 -20.55
C THR A 61 14.45 9.76 -19.52
N LEU A 62 15.63 10.39 -19.62
CA LEU A 62 16.06 11.42 -18.66
C LEU A 62 15.15 12.66 -18.71
N LEU A 63 14.83 13.14 -19.91
CA LEU A 63 13.89 14.25 -20.10
C LEU A 63 12.50 13.90 -19.54
N GLY A 64 12.04 12.67 -19.75
CA GLY A 64 10.80 12.17 -19.16
C GLY A 64 10.79 12.25 -17.62
N TYR A 65 11.84 11.76 -16.96
CA TYR A 65 11.97 11.87 -15.50
C TYR A 65 12.07 13.31 -15.00
N LEU A 66 12.74 14.20 -15.75
CA LEU A 66 12.81 15.62 -15.40
C LEU A 66 11.42 16.29 -15.46
N ILE A 67 10.65 16.03 -16.52
CA ILE A 67 9.28 16.54 -16.66
C ILE A 67 8.39 15.97 -15.53
N MET A 68 8.50 14.67 -15.24
CA MET A 68 7.78 14.04 -14.13
C MET A 68 8.11 14.70 -12.80
N TYR A 69 9.40 14.90 -12.52
CA TYR A 69 9.88 15.56 -11.30
C TYR A 69 9.28 16.96 -11.17
N VAL A 70 9.40 17.80 -12.21
CA VAL A 70 8.86 19.16 -12.20
C VAL A 70 7.34 19.15 -11.97
N GLY A 71 6.61 18.29 -12.67
CA GLY A 71 5.17 18.14 -12.51
C GLY A 71 4.77 17.73 -11.08
N LEU A 72 5.45 16.73 -10.52
CA LEU A 72 5.18 16.24 -9.17
C LEU A 72 5.58 17.26 -8.10
N VAL A 73 6.71 17.94 -8.24
CA VAL A 73 7.09 19.04 -7.34
C VAL A 73 6.01 20.11 -7.32
N ILE A 74 5.54 20.56 -8.49
CA ILE A 74 4.49 21.59 -8.56
C ILE A 74 3.22 21.11 -7.84
N ILE A 75 2.75 19.90 -8.15
CA ILE A 75 1.53 19.34 -7.57
C ILE A 75 1.65 19.20 -6.05
N PHE A 76 2.73 18.61 -5.55
CA PHE A 76 2.91 18.42 -4.11
C PHE A 76 3.23 19.73 -3.37
N LEU A 77 3.93 20.68 -4.00
CA LEU A 77 4.20 21.98 -3.42
C LEU A 77 2.92 22.80 -3.24
N ILE A 78 1.98 22.71 -4.20
CA ILE A 78 0.63 23.29 -4.06
C ILE A 78 -0.09 22.63 -2.88
N ALA A 79 -0.08 21.29 -2.80
CA ALA A 79 -0.71 20.56 -1.71
C ALA A 79 -0.16 20.99 -0.33
N VAL A 80 1.16 20.99 -0.18
CA VAL A 80 1.88 21.34 1.05
C VAL A 80 1.67 22.81 1.43
N ARG A 81 1.67 23.73 0.45
CA ARG A 81 1.35 25.14 0.66
C ARG A 81 -0.06 25.32 1.23
N ILE A 82 -1.05 24.62 0.68
CA ILE A 82 -2.44 24.73 1.12
C ILE A 82 -2.65 24.06 2.49
N MET A 83 -1.85 23.04 2.82
CA MET A 83 -1.79 22.43 4.15
C MET A 83 -1.12 23.33 5.21
N GLY A 84 -0.53 24.47 4.83
CA GLY A 84 0.06 25.45 5.76
C GLY A 84 1.50 25.16 6.17
N GLU A 85 2.22 24.34 5.40
CA GLU A 85 3.57 23.88 5.69
C GLU A 85 4.66 24.77 5.06
N GLN A 86 5.90 24.64 5.54
CA GLN A 86 7.01 25.46 5.04
C GLN A 86 7.41 25.09 3.60
N ILE A 87 7.25 26.05 2.68
CA ILE A 87 7.43 25.85 1.24
C ILE A 87 8.90 25.97 0.82
N ARG A 88 9.67 26.81 1.50
CA ARG A 88 11.03 27.22 1.05
C ARG A 88 12.00 26.05 0.93
N THR A 89 11.86 25.04 1.79
CA THR A 89 12.72 23.84 1.80
C THR A 89 12.09 22.64 1.09
N TYR A 90 10.84 22.74 0.63
CA TYR A 90 10.13 21.59 0.08
C TYR A 90 10.72 21.09 -1.25
N ALA A 91 10.94 21.98 -2.22
CA ALA A 91 11.52 21.61 -3.51
C ALA A 91 12.92 20.96 -3.38
N PRO A 92 13.89 21.54 -2.64
CA PRO A 92 15.18 20.87 -2.46
C PRO A 92 15.07 19.60 -1.60
N ALA A 93 14.12 19.47 -0.69
CA ALA A 93 13.90 18.20 0.01
C ALA A 93 13.34 17.13 -0.93
N PHE A 94 12.36 17.50 -1.77
CA PHE A 94 11.73 16.59 -2.71
C PHE A 94 12.70 16.10 -3.78
N ILE A 95 13.66 16.91 -4.25
CA ILE A 95 14.70 16.46 -5.19
C ILE A 95 15.48 15.27 -4.64
N ILE A 96 15.82 15.30 -3.35
CA ILE A 96 16.60 14.22 -2.72
C ILE A 96 15.74 12.96 -2.59
N VAL A 97 14.50 13.09 -2.11
CA VAL A 97 13.58 11.95 -1.98
C VAL A 97 13.30 11.31 -3.35
N PHE A 98 13.04 12.14 -4.37
CA PHE A 98 12.83 11.70 -5.74
C PHE A 98 14.09 11.07 -6.35
N ALA A 99 15.28 11.63 -6.11
CA ALA A 99 16.53 11.06 -6.60
C ALA A 99 16.80 9.68 -5.98
N ILE A 100 16.52 9.49 -4.69
CA ILE A 100 16.62 8.19 -4.04
C ILE A 100 15.57 7.21 -4.61
N ALA A 101 14.34 7.67 -4.87
CA ALA A 101 13.29 6.86 -5.46
C ALA A 101 13.66 6.40 -6.88
N LEU A 102 14.21 7.30 -7.70
CA LEU A 102 14.72 7.01 -9.03
C LEU A 102 15.92 6.06 -8.98
N LEU A 103 16.88 6.29 -8.08
CA LEU A 103 18.02 5.40 -7.88
C LEU A 103 17.55 3.98 -7.53
N SER A 104 16.54 3.87 -6.67
CA SER A 104 15.95 2.59 -6.28
C SER A 104 15.26 1.88 -7.44
N ASP A 105 14.58 2.64 -8.31
CA ASP A 105 13.96 2.12 -9.52
C ASP A 105 15.01 1.63 -10.54
N VAL A 106 16.09 2.39 -10.73
CA VAL A 106 17.23 1.98 -11.54
C VAL A 106 17.83 0.68 -11.02
N ILE A 107 18.14 0.58 -9.72
CA ILE A 107 18.69 -0.64 -9.13
C ILE A 107 17.71 -1.81 -9.30
N GLY A 108 16.41 -1.58 -9.09
CA GLY A 108 15.36 -2.58 -9.29
C GLY A 108 15.21 -3.08 -10.74
N HIS A 109 15.69 -2.33 -11.73
CA HIS A 109 15.69 -2.72 -13.14
C HIS A 109 16.93 -3.53 -13.56
N GLN A 110 17.86 -3.82 -12.64
CA GLN A 110 18.99 -4.68 -12.95
C GLN A 110 18.51 -6.13 -13.20
N THR A 111 18.97 -6.76 -14.28
CA THR A 111 18.51 -8.08 -14.75
C THR A 111 18.62 -9.20 -13.71
N THR A 112 19.78 -9.38 -13.09
CA THR A 112 20.08 -10.33 -12.02
C THR A 112 19.27 -10.02 -10.75
N LEU A 113 19.23 -8.76 -10.30
CA LEU A 113 18.49 -8.39 -9.10
C LEU A 113 16.99 -8.65 -9.26
N LYS A 114 16.47 -8.37 -10.46
CA LYS A 114 15.08 -8.66 -10.82
C LYS A 114 14.78 -10.16 -10.77
N VAL A 115 15.69 -11.03 -11.23
CA VAL A 115 15.55 -12.50 -11.12
C VAL A 115 15.46 -12.96 -9.67
N TYR A 116 16.20 -12.31 -8.76
CA TYR A 116 16.11 -12.59 -7.32
C TYR A 116 14.92 -11.89 -6.62
N GLY A 117 14.02 -11.26 -7.36
CA GLY A 117 12.86 -10.53 -6.81
C GLY A 117 13.22 -9.25 -6.05
N LEU A 118 14.46 -8.76 -6.16
CA LEU A 118 14.96 -7.55 -5.49
C LEU A 118 14.53 -6.31 -6.27
N SER A 119 13.22 -6.04 -6.23
CA SER A 119 12.55 -4.96 -6.97
C SER A 119 12.71 -3.58 -6.30
N TYR A 120 12.31 -2.52 -7.00
CA TYR A 120 12.44 -1.13 -6.55
C TYR A 120 11.90 -0.83 -5.13
N PRO A 121 10.80 -1.42 -4.62
CA PRO A 121 10.29 -1.12 -3.27
C PRO A 121 11.28 -1.52 -2.18
N LEU A 122 11.99 -2.65 -2.38
CA LEU A 122 13.01 -3.12 -1.45
C LEU A 122 14.16 -2.12 -1.39
N TRP A 123 14.69 -1.71 -2.54
CA TRP A 123 15.81 -0.78 -2.61
C TRP A 123 15.44 0.60 -2.06
N ALA A 124 14.23 1.09 -2.37
CA ALA A 124 13.70 2.34 -1.83
C ALA A 124 13.72 2.34 -0.30
N LEU A 125 13.22 1.25 0.30
CA LEU A 125 13.22 1.07 1.73
C LEU A 125 14.64 0.94 2.30
N VAL A 126 15.47 0.06 1.74
CA VAL A 126 16.82 -0.24 2.24
C VAL A 126 17.72 1.00 2.18
N ILE A 127 17.71 1.74 1.06
CA ILE A 127 18.52 2.96 0.93
C ILE A 127 18.05 4.01 1.93
N GLY A 128 16.73 4.21 2.08
CA GLY A 128 16.18 5.11 3.09
C GLY A 128 16.59 4.71 4.52
N LEU A 129 16.55 3.40 4.84
CA LEU A 129 16.97 2.86 6.13
C LEU A 129 18.46 3.09 6.38
N LEU A 130 19.31 2.81 5.38
CA LEU A 130 20.75 3.03 5.48
C LEU A 130 21.04 4.50 5.77
N ILE A 131 20.40 5.42 5.05
CA ILE A 131 20.56 6.87 5.28
C ILE A 131 20.12 7.25 6.70
N SER A 132 18.92 6.83 7.12
CA SER A 132 18.36 7.18 8.43
C SER A 132 19.19 6.67 9.61
N ASN A 133 19.80 5.49 9.47
CA ASN A 133 20.53 4.81 10.55
C ASN A 133 22.05 5.04 10.52
N THR A 134 22.61 5.66 9.48
CA THR A 134 24.05 5.98 9.40
C THR A 134 24.30 7.48 9.58
N ILE A 135 23.82 8.30 8.64
CA ILE A 135 24.04 9.75 8.61
C ILE A 135 22.91 10.55 9.26
N GLY A 136 21.71 9.94 9.37
CA GLY A 136 20.51 10.59 9.87
C GLY A 136 19.82 11.48 8.83
N VAL A 137 18.56 11.82 9.11
CA VAL A 137 17.74 12.65 8.21
C VAL A 137 17.67 14.09 8.73
N PRO A 138 18.27 15.07 8.03
CA PRO A 138 18.26 16.46 8.49
C PRO A 138 16.83 17.03 8.47
N GLY A 139 16.54 17.97 9.37
CA GLY A 139 15.19 18.51 9.55
C GLY A 139 14.59 19.13 8.29
N TRP A 140 15.42 19.76 7.45
CA TRP A 140 14.97 20.32 6.18
C TRP A 140 14.56 19.26 5.15
N LEU A 141 15.05 18.02 5.24
CA LEU A 141 14.66 16.92 4.34
C LEU A 141 13.31 16.33 4.77
N LYS A 142 13.01 16.33 6.08
CA LYS A 142 11.79 15.75 6.64
C LYS A 142 10.48 16.33 6.07
N VAL A 143 10.49 17.59 5.58
CA VAL A 143 9.30 18.21 4.98
C VAL A 143 8.78 17.48 3.73
N ALA A 144 9.65 16.75 3.01
CA ALA A 144 9.29 15.94 1.85
C ALA A 144 9.19 14.43 2.17
N VAL A 145 9.52 14.01 3.39
CA VAL A 145 9.44 12.61 3.84
C VAL A 145 8.01 12.33 4.33
N ARG A 146 7.08 12.18 3.37
CA ARG A 146 5.63 12.04 3.61
C ARG A 146 5.10 10.68 3.15
N PRO A 147 5.43 9.59 3.87
CA PRO A 147 5.11 8.24 3.43
C PRO A 147 3.62 8.00 3.24
N GLU A 148 2.79 8.54 4.15
CA GLU A 148 1.34 8.41 4.08
C GLU A 148 0.76 9.08 2.82
N LEU A 149 1.10 10.35 2.58
CA LEU A 149 0.65 11.10 1.40
C LEU A 149 0.94 10.33 0.11
N TYR A 150 2.18 9.88 -0.06
CA TYR A 150 2.62 9.19 -1.27
C TYR A 150 1.94 7.82 -1.44
N ILE A 151 1.86 7.00 -0.38
CA ILE A 151 1.13 5.72 -0.44
C ILE A 151 -0.32 5.95 -0.82
N LYS A 152 -0.98 6.94 -0.21
CA LYS A 152 -2.41 7.21 -0.45
C LYS A 152 -2.64 7.67 -1.89
N CYS A 153 -1.77 8.52 -2.46
CA CYS A 153 -1.81 8.88 -3.88
C CYS A 153 -1.69 7.64 -4.77
N GLY A 154 -0.69 6.79 -4.52
CA GLY A 154 -0.47 5.55 -5.26
C GLY A 154 -1.64 4.59 -5.17
N LEU A 155 -2.30 4.49 -4.02
CA LEU A 155 -3.50 3.66 -3.85
C LEU A 155 -4.67 4.20 -4.67
N VAL A 156 -4.94 5.51 -4.68
CA VAL A 156 -6.03 6.07 -5.50
C VAL A 156 -5.81 5.76 -6.98
N VAL A 157 -4.58 5.89 -7.48
CA VAL A 157 -4.22 5.51 -8.86
C VAL A 157 -4.36 3.99 -9.06
N LEU A 158 -3.93 3.17 -8.10
CA LEU A 158 -4.12 1.71 -8.13
C LEU A 158 -5.59 1.32 -8.25
N GLY A 159 -6.50 2.09 -7.64
CA GLY A 159 -7.95 1.87 -7.74
C GLY A 159 -8.42 1.77 -9.19
N ALA A 160 -7.89 2.59 -10.10
CA ALA A 160 -8.22 2.53 -11.52
C ALA A 160 -7.76 1.22 -12.21
N GLU A 161 -6.64 0.63 -11.77
CA GLU A 161 -6.13 -0.65 -12.29
C GLU A 161 -6.99 -1.84 -11.83
N ILE A 162 -7.73 -1.66 -10.73
CA ILE A 162 -8.60 -2.69 -10.16
C ILE A 162 -9.93 -2.66 -10.94
N LEU A 163 -9.98 -3.35 -12.08
CA LEU A 163 -11.24 -3.52 -12.80
C LEU A 163 -12.14 -4.54 -12.10
N PHE A 164 -13.32 -4.11 -11.64
CA PHE A 164 -14.34 -4.98 -11.03
C PHE A 164 -14.70 -6.17 -11.94
N THR A 165 -14.68 -5.97 -13.26
CA THR A 165 -14.92 -7.04 -14.24
C THR A 165 -13.87 -8.16 -14.19
N ARG A 166 -12.59 -7.83 -13.96
CA ARG A 166 -11.51 -8.82 -13.81
C ARG A 166 -11.58 -9.54 -12.46
N ILE A 167 -12.01 -8.85 -11.41
CA ILE A 167 -12.20 -9.47 -10.09
C ILE A 167 -13.33 -10.49 -10.13
N MET A 168 -14.46 -10.16 -10.77
CA MET A 168 -15.56 -11.11 -10.95
C MET A 168 -15.12 -12.34 -11.76
N ALA A 169 -14.18 -12.19 -12.70
CA ALA A 169 -13.66 -13.30 -13.50
C ALA A 169 -12.82 -14.32 -12.70
N LEU A 170 -12.04 -13.88 -11.69
CA LEU A 170 -11.36 -14.80 -10.77
C LEU A 170 -12.30 -15.51 -9.78
N GLY A 171 -13.57 -15.09 -9.76
CA GLY A 171 -14.65 -15.83 -9.16
C GLY A 171 -14.57 -15.96 -7.63
N PRO A 172 -15.24 -16.98 -7.07
CA PRO A 172 -15.35 -17.18 -5.62
C PRO A 172 -14.04 -17.60 -4.95
N TYR A 173 -13.03 -18.07 -5.69
CA TYR A 173 -11.77 -18.57 -5.13
C TYR A 173 -10.90 -17.46 -4.54
N GLY A 174 -10.62 -16.42 -5.33
CA GLY A 174 -9.82 -15.28 -4.87
C GLY A 174 -10.51 -14.52 -3.74
N LEU A 175 -11.85 -14.41 -3.80
CA LEU A 175 -12.66 -13.88 -2.71
C LEU A 175 -12.59 -14.77 -1.46
N GLY A 176 -12.74 -16.09 -1.59
CA GLY A 176 -12.68 -17.01 -0.46
C GLY A 176 -11.34 -16.95 0.29
N ILE A 177 -10.22 -16.89 -0.44
CA ILE A 177 -8.89 -16.78 0.15
C ILE A 177 -8.72 -15.40 0.81
N ALA A 178 -8.88 -14.32 0.04
CA ALA A 178 -8.60 -12.97 0.55
C ALA A 178 -9.59 -12.53 1.63
N TRP A 179 -10.89 -12.77 1.45
CA TRP A 179 -11.96 -12.32 2.35
C TRP A 179 -12.29 -13.31 3.46
N GLY A 180 -11.93 -14.59 3.31
CA GLY A 180 -12.04 -15.57 4.39
C GLY A 180 -10.91 -15.42 5.41
N VAL A 181 -9.65 -15.44 4.93
CA VAL A 181 -8.47 -15.44 5.81
C VAL A 181 -8.30 -14.11 6.53
N THR A 182 -8.36 -12.99 5.80
CA THR A 182 -8.00 -11.66 6.33
C THR A 182 -8.77 -11.28 7.60
N PRO A 183 -10.12 -11.36 7.66
CA PRO A 183 -10.85 -10.99 8.86
C PRO A 183 -10.60 -11.93 10.03
N ILE A 184 -10.40 -13.23 9.76
CA ILE A 184 -10.09 -14.24 10.79
C ILE A 184 -8.75 -13.92 11.43
N VAL A 185 -7.70 -13.74 10.63
CA VAL A 185 -6.36 -13.41 11.12
C VAL A 185 -6.39 -12.10 11.89
N MET A 186 -7.00 -11.04 11.34
CA MET A 186 -7.08 -9.75 12.01
C MET A 186 -7.79 -9.85 13.37
N TYR A 187 -8.90 -10.58 13.44
CA TYR A 187 -9.65 -10.75 14.68
C TYR A 187 -8.90 -11.57 15.73
N VAL A 188 -8.32 -12.70 15.33
CA VAL A 188 -7.53 -13.57 16.22
C VAL A 188 -6.30 -12.84 16.75
N MET A 189 -5.57 -12.14 15.88
CA MET A 189 -4.43 -11.31 16.28
C MET A 189 -4.86 -10.20 17.24
N TYR A 190 -5.97 -9.51 16.96
CA TYR A 190 -6.48 -8.46 17.84
C TYR A 190 -6.82 -9.00 19.24
N LEU A 191 -7.49 -10.16 19.31
CA LEU A 191 -7.79 -10.82 20.58
C LEU A 191 -6.52 -11.26 21.31
N TYR A 192 -5.56 -11.86 20.61
CA TYR A 192 -4.29 -12.26 21.18
C TYR A 192 -3.51 -11.06 21.74
N GLY A 193 -3.39 -9.98 20.95
CA GLY A 193 -2.72 -8.75 21.36
C GLY A 193 -3.37 -8.09 22.58
N THR A 194 -4.70 -8.01 22.60
CA THR A 194 -5.43 -7.32 23.68
C THR A 194 -5.63 -8.17 24.93
N ARG A 195 -5.88 -9.48 24.80
CA ARG A 195 -6.18 -10.37 25.94
C ARG A 195 -4.96 -11.09 26.48
N ALA A 196 -4.12 -11.66 25.62
CA ALA A 196 -2.94 -12.42 26.04
C ALA A 196 -1.75 -11.49 26.31
N LEU A 197 -1.43 -10.61 25.36
CA LEU A 197 -0.30 -9.67 25.50
C LEU A 197 -0.66 -8.40 26.28
N LYS A 198 -1.96 -8.15 26.53
CA LYS A 198 -2.46 -6.96 27.25
C LYS A 198 -1.90 -5.66 26.66
N MET A 199 -1.91 -5.56 25.33
CA MET A 199 -1.51 -4.36 24.59
C MET A 199 -2.66 -3.37 24.50
N ASP A 200 -2.32 -2.10 24.31
CA ASP A 200 -3.31 -1.06 24.01
C ASP A 200 -4.05 -1.40 22.72
N LYS A 201 -5.37 -1.22 22.71
CA LYS A 201 -6.25 -1.62 21.60
C LYS A 201 -5.88 -0.88 20.30
N ASP A 202 -5.51 0.39 20.42
CA ASP A 202 -5.11 1.27 19.32
C ASP A 202 -3.68 1.00 18.83
N LEU A 203 -2.92 0.12 19.50
CA LEU A 203 -1.66 -0.45 18.99
C LEU A 203 -1.87 -1.84 18.41
N ALA A 204 -2.62 -2.69 19.11
CA ALA A 204 -2.87 -4.07 18.69
C ALA A 204 -3.63 -4.15 17.36
N LEU A 205 -4.62 -3.28 17.14
CA LEU A 205 -5.42 -3.29 15.93
C LEU A 205 -4.61 -2.92 14.67
N PRO A 206 -3.85 -1.80 14.61
CA PRO A 206 -3.02 -1.50 13.45
C PRO A 206 -2.00 -2.58 13.12
N ILE A 207 -1.37 -3.20 14.12
CA ILE A 207 -0.45 -4.33 13.90
C ILE A 207 -1.19 -5.54 13.31
N SER A 208 -2.36 -5.86 13.87
CA SER A 208 -3.18 -6.98 13.39
C SER A 208 -3.65 -6.76 11.96
N ALA A 209 -4.07 -5.54 11.61
CA ALA A 209 -4.48 -5.19 10.27
C ALA A 209 -3.30 -5.20 9.28
N ALA A 210 -2.11 -4.79 9.73
CA ALA A 210 -0.93 -4.79 8.89
C ALA A 210 -0.53 -6.21 8.46
N ALA A 211 -0.46 -7.14 9.41
CA ALA A 211 -0.05 -8.54 9.16
C ALA A 211 -1.11 -9.41 8.47
N SER A 212 -2.35 -8.93 8.33
CA SER A 212 -3.47 -9.73 7.79
C SER A 212 -4.03 -9.23 6.46
N VAL A 213 -3.70 -8.01 6.04
CA VAL A 213 -4.28 -7.37 4.85
C VAL A 213 -3.17 -7.07 3.83
N CYS A 214 -2.71 -5.81 3.79
CA CYS A 214 -1.79 -5.31 2.78
C CYS A 214 -0.62 -4.55 3.42
N GLY A 215 -0.33 -4.84 4.70
CA GLY A 215 0.75 -4.22 5.43
C GLY A 215 0.51 -2.75 5.76
N VAL A 216 1.37 -1.90 5.19
CA VAL A 216 1.51 -0.49 5.59
C VAL A 216 0.20 0.28 5.42
N SER A 217 -0.49 0.09 4.30
CA SER A 217 -1.74 0.81 4.06
C SER A 217 -2.81 0.43 5.07
N ALA A 218 -2.90 -0.84 5.45
CA ALA A 218 -3.87 -1.33 6.44
C ALA A 218 -3.55 -0.81 7.85
N ALA A 219 -2.27 -0.76 8.23
CA ALA A 219 -1.83 -0.14 9.48
C ALA A 219 -2.28 1.32 9.58
N ILE A 220 -2.03 2.11 8.53
CA ILE A 220 -2.39 3.52 8.46
C ILE A 220 -3.92 3.68 8.48
N ALA A 221 -4.64 2.92 7.65
CA ALA A 221 -6.09 3.04 7.51
C ALA A 221 -6.84 2.70 8.80
N THR A 222 -6.46 1.59 9.44
CA THR A 222 -7.08 1.17 10.71
C THR A 222 -6.63 2.05 11.87
N GLY A 223 -5.37 2.49 11.89
CA GLY A 223 -4.85 3.47 12.85
C GLY A 223 -5.61 4.79 12.80
N ALA A 224 -5.86 5.32 11.60
CA ALA A 224 -6.69 6.52 11.42
C ALA A 224 -8.15 6.27 11.87
N ALA A 225 -8.74 5.14 11.48
CA ALA A 225 -10.11 4.78 11.84
C ALA A 225 -10.33 4.62 13.35
N CYS A 226 -9.31 4.11 14.07
CA CYS A 226 -9.33 3.93 15.52
C CYS A 226 -8.68 5.08 16.30
N LYS A 227 -8.25 6.16 15.63
CA LYS A 227 -7.52 7.31 16.20
C LYS A 227 -6.28 6.90 17.02
N ALA A 228 -5.51 5.94 16.50
CA ALA A 228 -4.24 5.53 17.09
C ALA A 228 -3.24 6.69 17.17
N LYS A 229 -2.36 6.62 18.18
CA LYS A 229 -1.20 7.51 18.28
C LYS A 229 -0.28 7.31 17.07
N GLN A 230 0.37 8.39 16.62
CA GLN A 230 1.33 8.33 15.50
C GLN A 230 2.48 7.35 15.77
N ASP A 231 2.94 7.24 17.02
CA ASP A 231 3.95 6.25 17.41
C ASP A 231 3.45 4.81 17.21
N HIS A 232 2.18 4.53 17.49
CA HIS A 232 1.60 3.19 17.31
C HIS A 232 1.51 2.81 15.83
N ILE A 233 1.12 3.77 14.97
CA ILE A 233 1.10 3.58 13.51
C ILE A 233 2.53 3.34 13.01
N THR A 234 3.49 4.13 13.47
CA THR A 234 4.91 3.99 13.11
C THR A 234 5.46 2.61 13.49
N ILE A 235 5.12 2.09 14.68
CA ILE A 235 5.52 0.73 15.09
C ILE A 235 4.94 -0.33 14.16
N ALA A 236 3.64 -0.27 13.87
CA ALA A 236 2.97 -1.22 13.00
C ALA A 236 3.56 -1.21 11.59
N VAL A 237 3.80 -0.02 11.03
CA VAL A 237 4.43 0.16 9.71
C VAL A 237 5.86 -0.37 9.71
N GLY A 238 6.68 0.00 10.70
CA GLY A 238 8.08 -0.42 10.77
C GLY A 238 8.26 -1.93 10.86
N GLN A 239 7.44 -2.61 11.68
CA GLN A 239 7.44 -4.08 11.74
C GLN A 239 7.04 -4.70 10.42
N THR A 240 5.97 -4.19 9.81
CA THR A 240 5.47 -4.70 8.53
C THR A 240 6.53 -4.70 7.46
N LEU A 241 7.34 -3.64 7.38
CA LEU A 241 8.40 -3.57 6.39
C LEU A 241 9.47 -4.64 6.59
N ILE A 242 9.89 -4.87 7.84
CA ILE A 242 10.88 -5.90 8.16
C ILE A 242 10.35 -7.27 7.73
N PHE A 243 9.12 -7.60 8.12
CA PHE A 243 8.51 -8.87 7.73
C PHE A 243 8.21 -8.97 6.24
N THR A 244 7.86 -7.87 5.56
CA THR A 244 7.68 -7.85 4.11
C THR A 244 8.93 -8.32 3.39
N VAL A 245 10.11 -7.79 3.77
CA VAL A 245 11.38 -8.18 3.17
C VAL A 245 11.68 -9.65 3.42
N LEU A 246 11.49 -10.11 4.66
CA LEU A 246 11.68 -11.52 5.01
C LEU A 246 10.74 -12.43 4.21
N MET A 247 9.46 -12.09 4.13
CA MET A 247 8.44 -12.87 3.44
C MET A 247 8.63 -12.90 1.93
N MET A 248 9.06 -11.78 1.32
CA MET A 248 9.31 -11.71 -0.11
C MET A 248 10.36 -12.75 -0.57
N VAL A 249 11.37 -13.01 0.27
CA VAL A 249 12.42 -13.99 -0.01
C VAL A 249 12.04 -15.39 0.49
N ALA A 250 11.47 -15.49 1.68
CA ALA A 250 11.15 -16.77 2.31
C ALA A 250 10.01 -17.51 1.61
N MET A 251 8.95 -16.81 1.19
CA MET A 251 7.75 -17.47 0.64
C MET A 251 8.02 -18.20 -0.68
N PRO A 252 8.70 -17.62 -1.68
CA PRO A 252 9.04 -18.34 -2.90
C PRO A 252 9.94 -19.56 -2.64
N ALA A 253 10.90 -19.43 -1.70
CA ALA A 253 11.76 -20.54 -1.30
C ALA A 253 10.97 -21.68 -0.66
N LEU A 254 10.01 -21.36 0.23
CA LEU A 254 9.11 -22.34 0.84
C LEU A 254 8.20 -23.03 -0.19
N CYS A 255 7.66 -22.27 -1.16
CA CYS A 255 6.85 -22.84 -2.24
C CYS A 255 7.62 -23.89 -3.05
N ARG A 256 8.87 -23.56 -3.42
CA ARG A 256 9.75 -24.48 -4.16
C ARG A 256 10.15 -25.70 -3.31
N LEU A 257 10.50 -25.49 -2.04
CA LEU A 257 10.88 -26.56 -1.12
C LEU A 257 9.75 -27.57 -0.90
N LEU A 258 8.51 -27.09 -0.81
CA LEU A 258 7.32 -27.91 -0.59
C LEU A 258 6.76 -28.50 -1.90
N GLY A 259 7.31 -28.13 -3.06
CA GLY A 259 6.89 -28.65 -4.37
C GLY A 259 5.47 -28.25 -4.77
N PHE A 260 4.98 -27.09 -4.30
CA PHE A 260 3.65 -26.63 -4.66
C PHE A 260 3.58 -26.15 -6.11
N ASN A 261 2.43 -26.35 -6.76
CA ASN A 261 2.19 -25.82 -8.10
C ASN A 261 2.15 -24.28 -8.09
N GLU A 262 2.28 -23.67 -9.28
CA GLU A 262 2.32 -22.22 -9.41
C GLU A 262 1.06 -21.53 -8.87
N LEU A 263 -0.12 -22.14 -9.05
CA LEU A 263 -1.37 -21.55 -8.65
C LEU A 263 -1.53 -21.43 -7.12
N ILE A 264 -1.28 -22.52 -6.39
CA ILE A 264 -1.30 -22.52 -4.91
C ILE A 264 -0.20 -21.63 -4.36
N SER A 265 1.00 -21.69 -4.96
CA SER A 265 2.13 -20.84 -4.55
C SER A 265 1.81 -19.36 -4.72
N GLY A 266 1.24 -18.98 -5.87
CA GLY A 266 0.79 -17.62 -6.14
C GLY A 266 -0.27 -17.18 -5.14
N ALA A 267 -1.27 -18.03 -4.89
CA ALA A 267 -2.31 -17.72 -3.92
C ALA A 267 -1.79 -17.54 -2.49
N TRP A 268 -0.84 -18.38 -2.09
CA TRP A 268 -0.22 -18.31 -0.78
C TRP A 268 0.63 -17.03 -0.64
N ILE A 269 1.49 -16.74 -1.61
CA ILE A 269 2.28 -15.49 -1.66
C ILE A 269 1.37 -14.27 -1.64
N GLY A 270 0.33 -14.26 -2.47
CA GLY A 270 -0.63 -13.16 -2.56
C GLY A 270 -1.39 -12.90 -1.25
N GLY A 271 -1.69 -13.95 -0.49
CA GLY A 271 -2.38 -13.81 0.80
C GLY A 271 -1.47 -13.40 1.97
N THR A 272 -0.17 -13.74 1.93
CA THR A 272 0.72 -13.61 3.11
C THR A 272 1.84 -12.57 2.98
N VAL A 273 2.21 -12.14 1.77
CA VAL A 273 3.25 -11.10 1.63
C VAL A 273 2.60 -9.73 1.82
N ASP A 274 2.98 -9.01 2.88
CA ASP A 274 2.31 -7.77 3.32
C ASP A 274 2.73 -6.51 2.55
N SER A 275 2.88 -6.63 1.23
CA SER A 275 3.15 -5.49 0.34
C SER A 275 2.68 -5.77 -1.09
N THR A 276 1.82 -4.88 -1.59
CA THR A 276 1.36 -4.89 -2.98
C THR A 276 2.53 -4.79 -3.98
N GLY A 277 3.64 -4.16 -3.59
CA GLY A 277 4.83 -4.04 -4.44
C GLY A 277 5.71 -5.30 -4.42
N ALA A 278 5.80 -5.99 -3.28
CA ALA A 278 6.65 -7.18 -3.12
C ALA A 278 6.01 -8.46 -3.67
N VAL A 279 4.67 -8.54 -3.66
CA VAL A 279 3.90 -9.71 -4.11
C VAL A 279 4.21 -10.12 -5.57
N PRO A 280 4.17 -9.22 -6.57
CA PRO A 280 4.53 -9.60 -7.94
C PRO A 280 5.95 -10.16 -8.04
N ALA A 281 6.90 -9.54 -7.34
CA ALA A 281 8.30 -9.98 -7.36
C ALA A 281 8.48 -11.38 -6.75
N ALA A 282 7.85 -11.64 -5.60
CA ALA A 282 7.85 -12.96 -4.98
C ALA A 282 7.15 -14.01 -5.86
N GLY A 283 6.03 -13.66 -6.49
CA GLY A 283 5.32 -14.55 -7.40
C GLY A 283 6.11 -14.88 -8.67
N GLU A 284 6.80 -13.89 -9.25
CA GLU A 284 7.67 -14.05 -10.43
C GLU A 284 8.82 -15.03 -10.15
N MET A 285 9.34 -15.05 -8.91
CA MET A 285 10.33 -16.04 -8.49
C MET A 285 9.79 -17.47 -8.47
N VAL A 286 8.48 -17.70 -8.42
CA VAL A 286 7.93 -19.06 -8.53
C VAL A 286 7.60 -19.39 -9.98
N GLY A 287 6.94 -18.48 -10.70
CA GLY A 287 6.63 -18.60 -12.12
C GLY A 287 5.58 -17.60 -12.60
N PRO A 288 5.32 -17.52 -13.92
CA PRO A 288 4.41 -16.54 -14.51
C PRO A 288 2.97 -16.66 -14.00
N LEU A 289 2.45 -17.88 -13.86
CA LEU A 289 1.10 -18.12 -13.35
C LEU A 289 1.02 -17.80 -11.86
N ALA A 290 2.08 -18.11 -11.11
CA ALA A 290 2.16 -17.77 -9.69
C ALA A 290 2.13 -16.26 -9.47
N MET A 291 2.87 -15.49 -10.28
CA MET A 291 2.84 -14.02 -10.26
C MET A 291 1.42 -13.48 -10.50
N GLU A 292 0.73 -13.97 -11.53
CA GLU A 292 -0.61 -13.50 -11.87
C GLU A 292 -1.63 -13.80 -10.77
N ALA A 293 -1.61 -15.04 -10.25
CA ALA A 293 -2.46 -15.45 -9.13
C ALA A 293 -2.17 -14.61 -7.86
N ALA A 294 -0.89 -14.40 -7.53
CA ALA A 294 -0.47 -13.67 -6.35
C ALA A 294 -0.91 -12.20 -6.39
N VAL A 295 -0.64 -11.53 -7.52
CA VAL A 295 -1.06 -10.15 -7.75
C VAL A 295 -2.56 -10.02 -7.60
N THR A 296 -3.31 -10.96 -8.19
CA THR A 296 -4.76 -10.88 -8.15
C THR A 296 -5.30 -11.07 -6.73
N ILE A 297 -4.88 -12.10 -6.01
CA ILE A 297 -5.35 -12.33 -4.63
C ILE A 297 -5.02 -11.13 -3.75
N LYS A 298 -3.83 -10.55 -3.88
CA LYS A 298 -3.48 -9.33 -3.14
C LYS A 298 -4.35 -8.14 -3.55
N MET A 299 -4.67 -7.98 -4.83
CA MET A 299 -5.58 -6.93 -5.29
C MET A 299 -6.99 -7.07 -4.70
N ILE A 300 -7.54 -8.28 -4.64
CA ILE A 300 -8.83 -8.55 -3.99
C ILE A 300 -8.76 -8.21 -2.50
N GLN A 301 -7.65 -8.54 -1.84
CA GLN A 301 -7.40 -8.21 -0.44
C GLN A 301 -7.29 -6.70 -0.22
N ASN A 302 -6.70 -5.95 -1.16
CA ASN A 302 -6.61 -4.49 -1.07
C ASN A 302 -7.98 -3.80 -1.06
N ILE A 303 -9.01 -4.39 -1.69
CA ILE A 303 -10.38 -3.83 -1.63
C ILE A 303 -10.96 -3.91 -0.21
N LEU A 304 -10.62 -4.96 0.55
CA LEU A 304 -11.09 -5.14 1.92
C LEU A 304 -10.71 -3.98 2.83
N ILE A 305 -9.62 -3.26 2.55
CA ILE A 305 -9.14 -2.19 3.42
C ILE A 305 -10.23 -1.14 3.67
N GLY A 306 -11.06 -0.84 2.67
CA GLY A 306 -12.13 0.13 2.80
C GLY A 306 -13.24 -0.34 3.73
N ILE A 307 -13.63 -1.60 3.56
CA ILE A 307 -14.66 -2.24 4.38
C ILE A 307 -14.14 -2.38 5.82
N ILE A 308 -12.91 -2.85 6.01
CA ILE A 308 -12.27 -3.00 7.32
C ILE A 308 -12.17 -1.65 8.02
N ALA A 309 -11.70 -0.60 7.33
CA ALA A 309 -11.60 0.74 7.93
C ALA A 309 -12.97 1.28 8.36
N PHE A 310 -14.02 1.06 7.54
CA PHE A 310 -15.39 1.43 7.89
C PHE A 310 -15.92 0.66 9.10
N VAL A 311 -15.73 -0.67 9.13
CA VAL A 311 -16.14 -1.53 10.24
C VAL A 311 -15.39 -1.15 11.52
N VAL A 312 -14.07 -0.93 11.44
CA VAL A 312 -13.24 -0.48 12.55
C VAL A 312 -13.75 0.86 13.08
N ALA A 313 -13.93 1.87 12.22
CA ALA A 313 -14.43 3.17 12.64
C ALA A 313 -15.79 3.06 13.33
N THR A 314 -16.69 2.24 12.78
CA THR A 314 -18.02 1.98 13.35
C THR A 314 -17.93 1.32 14.72
N ILE A 315 -17.15 0.24 14.87
CA ILE A 315 -16.96 -0.47 16.14
C ILE A 315 -16.31 0.44 17.18
N TRP A 316 -15.30 1.22 16.79
CA TRP A 316 -14.59 2.08 17.72
C TRP A 316 -15.50 3.14 18.31
N VAL A 317 -16.26 3.80 17.45
CA VAL A 317 -17.21 4.87 17.80
C VAL A 317 -18.40 4.33 18.60
N THR A 318 -18.92 3.15 18.24
CA THR A 318 -20.17 2.63 18.84
C THR A 318 -19.96 1.70 20.03
N ARG A 319 -18.76 1.12 20.21
CA ARG A 319 -18.48 0.12 21.26
C ARG A 319 -17.24 0.44 22.09
N VAL A 320 -16.12 0.82 21.47
CA VAL A 320 -14.84 0.93 22.18
C VAL A 320 -14.73 2.23 22.99
N GLU A 321 -15.08 3.36 22.38
CA GLU A 321 -15.06 4.69 23.01
C GLU A 321 -16.42 5.12 23.55
N ARG A 322 -17.42 4.23 23.53
CA ARG A 322 -18.77 4.57 23.95
C ARG A 322 -18.82 4.79 25.46
N VAL A 323 -19.13 6.03 25.86
CA VAL A 323 -19.43 6.37 27.24
C VAL A 323 -20.90 5.98 27.54
N PRO A 324 -21.16 5.13 28.55
CA PRO A 324 -22.52 4.78 28.96
C PRO A 324 -23.36 6.03 29.26
N GLY A 325 -24.63 6.05 28.85
CA GLY A 325 -25.54 7.19 29.07
C GLY A 325 -25.44 8.35 28.07
N THR A 326 -24.50 8.31 27.11
CA THR A 326 -24.40 9.34 26.06
C THR A 326 -25.24 9.00 24.81
N ALA A 327 -25.71 10.03 24.11
CA ALA A 327 -26.49 9.87 22.87
C ALA A 327 -25.69 9.12 21.79
N LYS A 328 -26.38 8.30 20.97
CA LYS A 328 -25.76 7.50 19.91
C LYS A 328 -24.79 8.34 19.06
N PRO A 329 -23.62 7.79 18.68
CA PRO A 329 -22.70 8.52 17.81
C PRO A 329 -23.35 8.86 16.48
N SER A 330 -22.99 10.01 15.91
CA SER A 330 -23.49 10.40 14.58
C SER A 330 -22.80 9.58 13.50
N ALA A 331 -23.52 9.22 12.43
CA ALA A 331 -22.92 8.65 11.21
C ALA A 331 -21.80 9.54 10.65
N TRP A 332 -21.87 10.84 10.93
CA TRP A 332 -20.85 11.81 10.55
C TRP A 332 -19.51 11.62 11.27
N GLU A 333 -19.51 11.07 12.48
CA GLU A 333 -18.29 10.75 13.20
C GLU A 333 -17.56 9.57 12.54
N ILE A 334 -18.29 8.59 12.04
CA ILE A 334 -17.76 7.47 11.25
C ILE A 334 -17.18 8.01 9.94
N TRP A 335 -17.91 8.90 9.25
CA TRP A 335 -17.43 9.55 8.04
C TRP A 335 -16.11 10.28 8.26
N PHE A 336 -15.96 11.06 9.34
CA PHE A 336 -14.73 11.79 9.59
C PHE A 336 -13.52 10.92 9.96
N ARG A 337 -13.75 9.75 10.56
CA ARG A 337 -12.69 8.77 10.89
C ARG A 337 -12.27 7.91 9.71
N MET A 338 -13.18 7.65 8.78
CA MET A 338 -12.88 6.83 7.59
C MET A 338 -11.81 7.53 6.73
N PRO A 339 -10.71 6.86 6.36
CA PRO A 339 -9.72 7.42 5.46
C PRO A 339 -10.33 7.77 4.09
N LYS A 340 -10.15 9.00 3.64
CA LYS A 340 -10.75 9.55 2.41
C LYS A 340 -10.10 8.99 1.16
N PHE A 341 -8.82 8.63 1.21
CA PHE A 341 -8.14 7.95 0.09
C PHE A 341 -8.85 6.66 -0.33
N ILE A 342 -9.52 5.96 0.59
CA ILE A 342 -10.30 4.76 0.30
C ILE A 342 -11.51 5.09 -0.58
N VAL A 343 -12.19 6.20 -0.30
CA VAL A 343 -13.27 6.70 -1.17
C VAL A 343 -12.71 7.05 -2.54
N GLY A 344 -11.54 7.68 -2.58
CA GLY A 344 -10.81 7.96 -3.82
C GLY A 344 -10.53 6.70 -4.64
N PHE A 345 -9.99 5.66 -4.00
CA PHE A 345 -9.74 4.35 -4.58
C PHE A 345 -11.01 3.72 -5.15
N MET A 346 -12.10 3.70 -4.38
CA MET A 346 -13.38 3.09 -4.80
C MET A 346 -13.99 3.83 -5.99
N ILE A 347 -13.96 5.16 -5.97
CA ILE A 347 -14.44 5.99 -7.10
C ILE A 347 -13.61 5.68 -8.34
N ALA A 348 -12.28 5.68 -8.24
CA ALA A 348 -11.40 5.38 -9.38
C ALA A 348 -11.72 3.99 -9.97
N SER A 349 -11.87 2.98 -9.11
CA SER A 349 -12.19 1.61 -9.54
C SER A 349 -13.55 1.51 -10.25
N LEU A 350 -14.60 2.10 -9.68
CA LEU A 350 -15.95 2.07 -10.28
C LEU A 350 -16.01 2.86 -11.60
N VAL A 351 -15.41 4.04 -11.65
CA VAL A 351 -15.39 4.88 -12.85
C VAL A 351 -14.62 4.18 -13.98
N PHE A 352 -13.44 3.62 -13.69
CA PHE A 352 -12.67 2.92 -14.72
C PHE A 352 -13.35 1.61 -15.17
N SER A 353 -14.00 0.89 -14.25
CA SER A 353 -14.65 -0.39 -14.54
C SER A 353 -15.94 -0.24 -15.34
N PHE A 354 -16.79 0.72 -14.98
CA PHE A 354 -18.18 0.79 -15.48
C PHE A 354 -18.46 2.02 -16.34
N VAL A 355 -17.69 3.10 -16.20
CA VAL A 355 -17.92 4.33 -16.96
C VAL A 355 -16.93 4.40 -18.13
N LEU A 356 -15.63 4.49 -17.85
CA LEU A 356 -14.62 4.63 -18.91
C LEU A 356 -14.52 3.39 -19.80
N ASN A 357 -14.63 2.18 -19.23
CA ASN A 357 -14.64 0.97 -20.04
C ASN A 357 -15.81 0.94 -21.02
N THR A 358 -17.00 1.32 -20.54
CA THR A 358 -18.22 1.37 -21.35
C THR A 358 -18.14 2.44 -22.45
N ILE A 359 -17.56 3.61 -22.15
CA ILE A 359 -17.48 4.73 -23.09
C ILE A 359 -16.33 4.57 -24.10
N MET A 360 -15.17 4.10 -23.66
CA MET A 360 -13.92 4.11 -24.45
C MET A 360 -13.47 2.72 -24.91
N GLY A 361 -14.04 1.66 -24.35
CA GLY A 361 -13.63 0.28 -24.59
C GLY A 361 -12.37 -0.16 -23.84
N ASN A 362 -12.21 -1.48 -23.71
CA ASN A 362 -11.09 -2.13 -23.00
C ASN A 362 -9.70 -1.67 -23.49
N GLY A 363 -9.51 -1.51 -24.80
CA GLY A 363 -8.22 -1.15 -25.39
C GLY A 363 -7.72 0.22 -24.95
N ALA A 364 -8.59 1.25 -25.04
CA ALA A 364 -8.26 2.60 -24.64
C ALA A 364 -8.01 2.70 -23.13
N VAL A 365 -8.87 2.08 -22.32
CA VAL A 365 -8.69 2.03 -20.86
C VAL A 365 -7.36 1.37 -20.48
N ASN A 366 -6.99 0.26 -21.11
CA ASN A 366 -5.70 -0.37 -20.86
C ASN A 366 -4.51 0.56 -21.17
N GLY A 367 -4.61 1.42 -22.19
CA GLY A 367 -3.60 2.44 -22.50
C GLY A 367 -3.48 3.51 -21.41
N ILE A 368 -4.61 4.01 -20.89
CA ILE A 368 -4.67 4.95 -19.77
C ILE A 368 -4.02 4.31 -18.53
N LEU A 369 -4.39 3.07 -18.22
CA LEU A 369 -3.85 2.34 -17.07
C LEU A 369 -2.34 2.12 -17.17
N LYS A 370 -1.84 1.76 -18.36
CA LYS A 370 -0.40 1.61 -18.60
C LYS A 370 0.39 2.89 -18.29
N SER A 371 -0.19 4.04 -18.62
CA SER A 371 0.43 5.34 -18.36
C SER A 371 0.35 5.73 -16.87
N SER A 372 -0.81 5.52 -16.25
CA SER A 372 -1.02 5.79 -14.82
C SER A 372 -0.14 4.93 -13.90
N LYS A 373 0.19 3.71 -14.35
CA LYS A 373 1.05 2.76 -13.62
C LYS A 373 2.43 3.33 -13.31
N VAL A 374 3.00 4.17 -14.19
CA VAL A 374 4.30 4.80 -13.96
C VAL A 374 4.25 5.73 -12.76
N PHE A 375 3.21 6.57 -12.68
CA PHE A 375 3.00 7.48 -11.54
C PHE A 375 2.67 6.74 -10.25
N ARG A 376 1.89 5.66 -10.33
CA ARG A 376 1.66 4.79 -9.16
C ARG A 376 2.96 4.20 -8.64
N THR A 377 3.81 3.70 -9.53
CA THR A 377 5.12 3.12 -9.20
C THR A 377 5.98 4.18 -8.51
N GLU A 378 6.02 5.40 -9.05
CA GLU A 378 6.72 6.54 -8.48
C GLU A 378 6.19 6.92 -7.09
N PHE A 379 4.87 7.06 -6.92
CA PHE A 379 4.26 7.33 -5.62
C PHE A 379 4.58 6.26 -4.58
N PHE A 380 4.56 4.99 -4.95
CA PHE A 380 4.99 3.92 -4.05
C PHE A 380 6.49 4.00 -3.76
N SER A 381 7.34 4.29 -4.75
CA SER A 381 8.79 4.45 -4.53
C SER A 381 9.09 5.59 -3.55
N LEU A 382 8.51 6.78 -3.78
CA LEU A 382 8.59 7.94 -2.88
C LEU A 382 8.11 7.58 -1.47
N ALA A 383 7.03 6.80 -1.36
CA ALA A 383 6.54 6.33 -0.08
C ALA A 383 7.55 5.41 0.60
N PHE A 384 8.05 4.36 -0.06
CA PHE A 384 8.99 3.41 0.55
C PHE A 384 10.31 4.07 0.95
N VAL A 385 10.84 4.98 0.12
CA VAL A 385 11.98 5.85 0.49
C VAL A 385 11.64 6.63 1.75
N SER A 386 10.47 7.28 1.78
CA SER A 386 10.08 8.09 2.92
C SER A 386 9.89 7.27 4.20
N ILE A 387 9.37 6.05 4.09
CA ILE A 387 9.26 5.15 5.23
C ILE A 387 10.66 4.74 5.71
N GLY A 388 11.58 4.39 4.82
CA GLY A 388 12.96 4.06 5.16
C GLY A 388 13.66 5.22 5.87
N LEU A 389 13.53 6.45 5.33
CA LEU A 389 14.08 7.67 5.92
C LEU A 389 13.49 7.98 7.31
N ASN A 390 12.21 7.67 7.55
CA ASN A 390 11.59 7.80 8.87
C ASN A 390 11.89 6.64 9.83
N SER A 391 12.46 5.54 9.35
CA SER A 391 12.66 4.32 10.14
C SER A 391 14.02 4.29 10.83
N ASN A 392 14.08 4.88 12.02
CA ASN A 392 15.26 4.83 12.89
C ASN A 392 15.22 3.58 13.78
N PHE A 393 16.11 2.61 13.58
CA PHE A 393 16.17 1.36 14.36
C PHE A 393 16.51 1.59 15.83
N ARG A 394 17.21 2.67 16.17
CA ARG A 394 17.46 3.03 17.57
C ARG A 394 16.18 3.48 18.26
N GLU A 395 15.33 4.22 17.57
CA GLU A 395 14.01 4.64 18.06
C GLU A 395 13.02 3.48 18.05
N LEU A 396 12.92 2.74 16.94
CA LEU A 396 12.15 1.51 16.84
C LEU A 396 12.55 0.50 17.92
N GLY A 397 13.85 0.36 18.19
CA GLY A 397 14.41 -0.47 19.25
C GLY A 397 13.87 -0.14 20.64
N LYS A 398 13.59 1.14 20.94
CA LYS A 398 12.95 1.55 22.21
C LYS A 398 11.53 0.99 22.32
N TYR A 399 10.81 0.87 21.21
CA TYR A 399 9.49 0.27 21.17
C TYR A 399 9.55 -1.27 21.20
N PHE A 400 10.58 -1.86 20.59
CA PHE A 400 10.84 -3.31 20.64
C PHE A 400 11.27 -3.82 22.02
N LYS A 401 11.83 -2.96 22.90
CA LYS A 401 12.19 -3.33 24.28
C LYS A 401 11.03 -3.92 25.10
N LYS A 402 9.77 -3.66 24.71
CA LYS A 402 8.59 -4.26 25.37
C LYS A 402 8.20 -5.64 24.82
N GLY A 403 8.81 -6.12 23.73
CA GLY A 403 8.65 -7.47 23.12
C GLY A 403 7.26 -7.78 22.53
N LYS A 404 6.19 -7.27 23.14
CA LYS A 404 4.79 -7.57 22.82
C LYS A 404 4.41 -7.24 21.37
N PRO A 405 4.74 -6.05 20.80
CA PRO A 405 4.40 -5.77 19.41
C PRO A 405 5.03 -6.76 18.45
N LEU A 406 6.30 -7.14 18.68
CA LEU A 406 7.02 -8.07 17.81
C LEU A 406 6.46 -9.48 17.94
N ASN A 407 6.14 -9.90 19.17
CA ASN A 407 5.49 -11.17 19.43
C ASN A 407 4.14 -11.27 18.72
N LEU A 408 3.31 -10.21 18.81
CA LEU A 408 2.02 -10.14 18.10
C LEU A 408 2.21 -10.32 16.60
N TYR A 409 3.13 -9.57 16.00
CA TYR A 409 3.39 -9.66 14.56
C TYR A 409 3.88 -11.06 14.18
N TRP A 410 4.88 -11.60 14.88
CA TRP A 410 5.46 -12.91 14.57
C TRP A 410 4.45 -14.06 14.67
N VAL A 411 3.72 -14.13 15.78
CA VAL A 411 2.71 -15.17 16.02
C VAL A 411 1.56 -15.03 15.04
N GLY A 412 1.09 -13.81 14.82
CA GLY A 412 0.02 -13.53 13.87
C GLY A 412 0.40 -13.84 12.43
N GLN A 413 1.62 -13.50 12.03
CA GLN A 413 2.13 -13.80 10.69
C GLN A 413 2.26 -15.30 10.47
N THR A 414 2.77 -16.03 11.47
CA THR A 414 2.84 -17.49 11.42
C THR A 414 1.43 -18.09 11.25
N PHE A 415 0.46 -17.60 12.02
CA PHE A 415 -0.94 -18.00 11.87
C PHE A 415 -1.50 -17.67 10.48
N ASN A 416 -1.23 -16.47 9.95
CA ASN A 416 -1.64 -16.05 8.62
C ASN A 416 -1.07 -16.99 7.54
N ILE A 417 0.22 -17.32 7.63
CA ILE A 417 0.90 -18.21 6.70
C ILE A 417 0.23 -19.59 6.67
N LEU A 418 -0.02 -20.18 7.83
CA LEU A 418 -0.62 -21.51 7.95
C LEU A 418 -2.07 -21.51 7.49
N LEU A 419 -2.87 -20.52 7.91
CA LEU A 419 -4.27 -20.43 7.54
C LEU A 419 -4.43 -20.15 6.04
N THR A 420 -3.63 -19.25 5.46
CA THR A 420 -3.66 -18.97 4.02
C THR A 420 -3.30 -20.21 3.23
N LEU A 421 -2.26 -20.96 3.63
CA LEU A 421 -1.89 -22.20 2.96
C LEU A 421 -3.03 -23.22 3.00
N PHE A 422 -3.63 -23.42 4.18
CA PHE A 422 -4.75 -24.33 4.36
C PHE A 422 -5.92 -23.95 3.43
N ILE A 423 -6.34 -22.68 3.43
CA ILE A 423 -7.46 -22.22 2.60
C ILE A 423 -7.12 -22.27 1.11
N ALA A 424 -5.90 -21.91 0.71
CA ALA A 424 -5.45 -22.02 -0.68
C ALA A 424 -5.44 -23.48 -1.15
N TRP A 425 -4.98 -24.41 -0.32
CA TRP A 425 -4.99 -25.85 -0.63
C TRP A 425 -6.42 -26.40 -0.73
N VAL A 426 -7.30 -26.04 0.21
CA VAL A 426 -8.72 -26.42 0.21
C VAL A 426 -9.43 -25.94 -1.07
N LEU A 427 -9.22 -24.68 -1.45
CA LEU A 427 -9.95 -24.04 -2.55
C LEU A 427 -9.36 -24.30 -3.93
N LEU A 428 -8.03 -24.45 -4.05
CA LEU A 428 -7.32 -24.55 -5.33
C LEU A 428 -6.61 -25.90 -5.53
N GLY A 429 -6.58 -26.77 -4.52
CA GLY A 429 -5.95 -28.10 -4.58
C GLY A 429 -6.78 -29.19 -5.24
N GLY A 430 -7.99 -28.88 -5.74
CA GLY A 430 -8.87 -29.87 -6.36
C GLY A 430 -9.72 -30.70 -5.38
N VAL A 431 -9.69 -30.36 -4.08
CA VAL A 431 -10.35 -31.13 -3.00
C VAL A 431 -11.85 -30.81 -2.91
N LEU A 432 -12.21 -29.52 -2.83
CA LEU A 432 -13.61 -29.07 -2.72
C LEU A 432 -14.17 -28.54 -4.04
N PHE A 433 -13.31 -28.02 -4.90
CA PHE A 433 -13.68 -27.39 -6.15
C PHE A 433 -12.72 -27.80 -7.26
N LYS A 434 -13.20 -27.82 -8.50
CA LYS A 434 -12.33 -28.04 -9.66
C LYS A 434 -11.30 -26.91 -9.75
N VAL A 435 -10.04 -27.28 -9.97
CA VAL A 435 -8.95 -26.33 -10.18
C VAL A 435 -9.33 -25.41 -11.35
N PRO A 436 -9.33 -24.08 -11.19
CA PRO A 436 -9.65 -23.18 -12.28
C PRO A 436 -8.63 -23.34 -13.42
N ALA A 437 -9.11 -23.39 -14.66
CA ALA A 437 -8.25 -23.21 -15.82
C ALA A 437 -7.97 -21.70 -15.95
N PHE A 438 -6.70 -21.31 -15.76
CA PHE A 438 -6.23 -19.95 -15.96
C PHE A 438 -5.77 -19.74 -17.39
#